data_AF-A0A6N7PV60-F1
#
_entry.id   AF-A0A6N7PV60-F1
#
_cell.length_a   1.000
_cell.length_b   1.000
_cell.length_c   1.000
_cell.angle_alpha   90.00
_cell.angle_beta   90.00
_cell.angle_gamma   90.00
#
_symmetry.space_group_name_H-M   'P 1'
#
loop_
_entity.id
_entity.type
_entity.pdbx_description
1 polymer ?
#
loop_
_entity_poly.entity_id
_entity_poly.type
_entity_poly.pdbx_seq_one_letter_code
_entity_poly.pdbx_strand_id
1 'polypeptide(L)'
;MPNLEPIALDILVHDCTALAPFLVDLASGERRGFCTEQDGFSEVVSEILTNQAALGDIAGITKSDFESFQQSNSRVAMIDAHLPALKKLVEVMEETRALEDDKRQRQVNAFAVAIERRARTTRNESLLAKYEKTRKYRSALAMKGLKTRKKKLAEAAQAESQATPAEG
;
A
#
# COMPACT_ATOMS: atom_id res chain seq x y z
N MET A 1 5.92 29.36 -14.46
CA MET A 1 5.89 28.42 -13.32
C MET A 1 7.28 28.38 -12.71
N PRO A 2 7.45 28.41 -11.38
CA PRO A 2 8.74 28.07 -10.81
C PRO A 2 9.11 26.65 -11.28
N ASN A 3 10.30 26.51 -11.84
CA ASN A 3 10.83 25.21 -12.23
C ASN A 3 11.23 24.48 -10.94
N LEU A 4 10.28 23.75 -10.35
CA LEU A 4 10.52 22.96 -9.15
C LEU A 4 11.20 21.66 -9.59
N GLU A 5 12.47 21.53 -9.21
CA GLU A 5 13.21 20.30 -9.48
C GLU A 5 12.58 19.15 -8.69
N PRO A 6 12.43 17.96 -9.30
CA PRO A 6 11.92 16.78 -8.59
C PRO A 6 12.87 16.42 -7.44
N ILE A 7 12.30 16.10 -6.29
CA ILE A 7 13.09 15.69 -5.12
C ILE A 7 13.68 14.31 -5.37
N ALA A 8 14.97 14.15 -5.03
CA ALA A 8 15.67 12.88 -5.20
C ALA A 8 15.02 11.76 -4.36
N LEU A 9 14.96 10.56 -4.94
CA LEU A 9 14.22 9.41 -4.40
C LEU A 9 14.93 8.72 -3.22
N ASP A 10 16.22 8.98 -3.01
CA ASP A 10 17.08 8.37 -2.00
C ASP A 10 17.19 9.19 -0.71
N ILE A 11 16.56 10.37 -0.67
CA ILE A 11 16.51 11.23 0.51
C ILE A 11 15.50 10.66 1.51
N LEU A 12 15.92 10.52 2.78
CA LEU A 12 15.05 10.05 3.87
C LEU A 12 14.29 11.18 4.57
N VAL A 13 14.68 12.44 4.35
CA VAL A 13 14.07 13.63 4.97
C VAL A 13 13.32 14.43 3.91
N HIS A 14 11.99 14.37 3.96
CA HIS A 14 11.12 15.18 3.09
C HIS A 14 10.46 16.30 3.90
N ASP A 15 10.97 17.52 3.78
CA ASP A 15 10.35 18.68 4.43
C ASP A 15 9.13 19.17 3.63
N CYS A 16 7.94 18.83 4.11
CA CYS A 16 6.67 19.26 3.52
C CYS A 16 6.03 20.44 4.26
N THR A 17 6.77 21.15 5.12
CA THR A 17 6.24 22.24 5.96
C THR A 17 5.59 23.33 5.13
N ALA A 18 6.13 23.63 3.95
CA ALA A 18 5.57 24.62 3.02
C ALA A 18 4.20 24.22 2.44
N LEU A 19 3.85 22.92 2.44
CA LEU A 19 2.56 22.42 1.98
C LEU A 19 1.47 22.52 3.08
N ALA A 20 1.87 22.51 4.35
CA ALA A 20 0.97 22.44 5.50
C ALA A 20 -0.19 23.45 5.48
N PRO A 21 -0.03 24.72 5.04
CA PRO A 21 -1.12 25.68 5.01
C PRO A 21 -2.29 25.34 4.08
N PHE A 22 -2.12 24.41 3.14
CA PHE A 22 -3.14 24.09 2.13
C PHE A 22 -3.39 22.59 1.92
N LEU A 23 -2.73 21.71 2.67
CA LEU A 23 -3.05 20.28 2.65
C LEU A 23 -4.42 20.03 3.28
N VAL A 24 -5.18 19.14 2.65
CA VAL A 24 -6.51 18.73 3.10
C VAL A 24 -6.59 17.21 3.13
N ASP A 25 -7.11 16.67 4.23
CA ASP A 25 -7.47 15.26 4.34
C ASP A 25 -8.92 15.07 3.88
N LEU A 26 -9.09 14.50 2.69
CA LEU A 26 -10.39 14.24 2.11
C LEU A 26 -10.92 12.89 2.59
N ALA A 27 -12.18 12.84 2.98
CA ALA A 27 -12.81 11.59 3.37
C ALA A 27 -12.91 10.62 2.18
N SER A 28 -13.08 9.33 2.50
CA SER A 28 -13.18 8.29 1.48
C SER A 28 -14.35 8.54 0.53
N GLY A 29 -14.06 8.67 -0.77
CA GLY A 29 -15.06 8.93 -1.81
C GLY A 29 -15.26 10.40 -2.17
N GLU A 30 -14.72 11.37 -1.41
CA GLU A 30 -14.90 12.81 -1.71
C GLU A 30 -14.21 13.27 -2.98
N ARG A 31 -13.20 12.52 -3.45
CA ARG A 31 -12.56 12.77 -4.76
C ARG A 31 -13.48 12.47 -5.95
N ARG A 32 -14.66 11.86 -5.73
CA ARG A 32 -15.58 11.51 -6.82
C ARG A 32 -16.19 12.78 -7.41
N GLY A 33 -16.07 12.93 -8.73
CA GLY A 33 -16.58 14.10 -9.46
C GLY A 33 -15.58 15.25 -9.58
N PHE A 34 -14.38 15.12 -9.02
CA PHE A 34 -13.31 16.08 -9.28
C PHE A 34 -12.86 15.96 -10.74
N CYS A 35 -12.66 17.10 -11.40
CA CYS A 35 -12.00 17.15 -12.69
C CYS A 35 -10.52 16.78 -12.54
N THR A 36 -9.99 16.07 -13.52
CA THR A 36 -8.56 15.75 -13.59
C THR A 36 -7.95 16.45 -14.80
N GLU A 37 -6.66 16.72 -14.70
CA GLU A 37 -5.86 17.16 -15.84
C GLU A 37 -6.08 16.21 -17.04
N GLN A 38 -6.21 16.80 -18.23
CA GLN A 38 -6.35 16.10 -19.50
C GLN A 38 -5.12 16.38 -20.37
N ASP A 39 -4.94 15.56 -21.41
CA ASP A 39 -3.88 15.78 -22.39
C ASP A 39 -3.97 17.19 -22.99
N GLY A 40 -2.82 17.87 -23.07
CA GLY A 40 -2.71 19.25 -23.58
C GLY A 40 -2.95 20.36 -22.54
N PHE A 41 -3.20 20.04 -21.26
CA PHE A 41 -3.47 21.06 -20.25
C PHE A 41 -2.29 22.04 -20.05
N SER A 42 -1.04 21.60 -20.17
CA SER A 42 0.13 22.48 -20.08
C SER A 42 0.17 23.55 -21.18
N GLU A 43 -0.35 23.24 -22.37
CA GLU A 43 -0.49 24.18 -23.48
C GLU A 43 -1.58 25.20 -23.18
N VAL A 44 -2.73 24.75 -22.64
CA VAL A 44 -3.83 25.62 -22.18
C VAL A 44 -3.35 26.58 -21.08
N VAL A 45 -2.60 26.08 -20.09
CA VAL A 45 -2.01 26.92 -19.04
C VAL A 45 -1.08 27.98 -19.66
N SER A 46 -0.24 27.59 -20.62
CA SER A 46 0.68 28.49 -21.29
C SER A 46 -0.05 29.58 -22.11
N GLU A 47 -1.13 29.21 -22.79
CA GLU A 47 -2.00 30.13 -23.52
C GLU A 47 -2.63 31.16 -22.56
N ILE A 48 -3.24 30.69 -21.46
CA ILE A 48 -3.85 31.56 -20.44
C ILE A 48 -2.82 32.54 -19.87
N LEU A 49 -1.64 32.06 -19.49
CA LEU A 49 -0.58 32.90 -18.93
C LEU A 49 -0.08 33.95 -19.92
N THR A 50 -0.01 33.62 -21.21
CA THR A 50 0.47 34.54 -22.26
C THR A 50 -0.57 35.61 -22.59
N ASN A 51 -1.85 35.23 -22.66
CA ASN A 51 -2.92 36.12 -23.13
C ASN A 51 -3.51 37.01 -22.04
N GLN A 52 -3.36 36.66 -20.76
CA GLN A 52 -4.05 37.34 -19.66
C GLN A 52 -3.85 38.86 -19.66
N ALA A 53 -2.61 39.33 -19.87
CA ALA A 53 -2.29 40.76 -19.77
C ALA A 53 -2.97 41.61 -20.87
N ALA A 54 -3.24 41.02 -22.04
CA ALA A 54 -3.80 41.73 -23.19
C ALA A 54 -5.31 41.50 -23.35
N LEU A 55 -5.79 40.29 -23.03
CA LEU A 55 -7.15 39.84 -23.36
C LEU A 55 -7.99 39.45 -22.14
N GLY A 56 -7.39 39.38 -20.94
CA GLY A 56 -8.08 38.90 -19.73
C GLY A 56 -9.33 39.71 -19.40
N ASP A 57 -9.24 41.04 -19.42
CA ASP A 57 -10.37 41.93 -19.15
C ASP A 57 -11.49 41.79 -20.19
N ILE A 58 -11.12 41.62 -21.47
CA ILE A 58 -12.08 41.41 -22.57
C ILE A 58 -12.78 40.05 -22.42
N ALA A 59 -12.05 39.03 -21.95
CA ALA A 59 -12.59 37.71 -21.67
C ALA A 59 -13.40 37.64 -20.37
N GLY A 60 -13.46 38.72 -19.58
CA GLY A 60 -14.14 38.75 -18.29
C GLY A 60 -13.41 37.99 -17.17
N ILE A 61 -12.11 37.70 -17.34
CA ILE A 61 -11.29 37.05 -16.32
C ILE A 61 -10.81 38.11 -15.34
N THR A 62 -11.34 38.09 -14.12
CA THR A 62 -10.92 39.06 -13.11
C THR A 62 -9.50 38.77 -12.64
N LYS A 63 -8.85 39.81 -12.09
CA LYS A 63 -7.53 39.66 -11.46
C LYS A 63 -7.53 38.56 -10.37
N SER A 64 -8.58 38.50 -9.55
CA SER A 64 -8.70 37.50 -8.49
C SER A 64 -8.85 36.07 -9.02
N ASP A 65 -9.56 35.88 -10.13
CA ASP A 65 -9.70 34.55 -10.76
C ASP A 65 -8.35 34.06 -11.27
N PHE A 66 -7.62 34.93 -11.96
CA PHE A 66 -6.29 34.62 -12.48
C PHE A 66 -5.27 34.34 -11.37
N GLU A 67 -5.26 35.14 -10.31
CA GLU A 67 -4.40 34.90 -9.14
C GLU A 67 -4.72 33.56 -8.46
N SER A 68 -6.00 33.21 -8.33
CA SER A 68 -6.44 31.93 -7.77
C SER A 68 -6.03 30.73 -8.63
N PHE A 69 -6.10 30.88 -9.96
CA PHE A 69 -5.61 29.90 -10.92
C PHE A 69 -4.09 29.70 -10.80
N GLN A 70 -3.31 30.79 -10.77
CA GLN A 70 -1.86 30.74 -10.59
C GLN A 70 -1.46 30.08 -9.26
N GLN A 71 -2.17 30.42 -8.18
CA GLN A 71 -1.95 29.80 -6.87
C GLN A 71 -2.21 28.29 -6.92
N SER A 72 -3.31 27.86 -7.56
CA SER A 72 -3.66 26.45 -7.68
C SER A 72 -2.60 25.67 -8.47
N ASN A 73 -2.15 26.22 -9.60
CA ASN A 73 -1.07 25.66 -10.40
C ASN A 73 0.24 25.52 -9.61
N SER A 74 0.60 26.55 -8.83
CA SER A 74 1.81 26.49 -7.98
C SER A 74 1.69 25.41 -6.91
N ARG A 75 0.52 25.26 -6.28
CA ARG A 75 0.30 24.24 -5.24
C ARG A 75 0.39 22.82 -5.81
N VAL A 76 -0.20 22.58 -6.98
CA VAL A 76 -0.11 21.28 -7.66
C VAL A 76 1.35 20.97 -8.00
N ALA A 77 2.09 21.90 -8.60
CA ALA A 77 3.51 21.71 -8.91
C ALA A 77 4.37 21.41 -7.67
N MET A 78 4.08 22.07 -6.53
CA MET A 78 4.74 21.75 -5.27
C MET A 78 4.42 20.33 -4.79
N ILE A 79 3.16 19.89 -4.86
CA ILE A 79 2.78 18.52 -4.49
C ILE A 79 3.50 17.52 -5.40
N ASP A 80 3.50 17.74 -6.71
CA ASP A 80 4.07 16.82 -7.69
C ASP A 80 5.59 16.70 -7.59
N ALA A 81 6.29 17.74 -7.13
CA ALA A 81 7.73 17.67 -6.86
C ALA A 81 8.07 16.71 -5.68
N HIS A 82 7.19 16.61 -4.68
CA HIS A 82 7.38 15.76 -3.50
C HIS A 82 6.83 14.34 -3.67
N LEU A 83 5.73 14.18 -4.41
CA LEU A 83 4.94 12.95 -4.45
C LEU A 83 5.74 11.70 -4.88
N PRO A 84 6.64 11.74 -5.89
CA PRO A 84 7.41 10.57 -6.31
C PRO A 84 8.34 10.04 -5.21
N ALA A 85 9.05 10.94 -4.52
CA ALA A 85 9.99 10.58 -3.47
C ALA A 85 9.26 10.01 -2.24
N LEU A 86 8.14 10.63 -1.84
CA LEU A 86 7.30 10.11 -0.76
C LEU A 86 6.72 8.72 -1.07
N LYS A 87 6.23 8.49 -2.31
CA LYS A 87 5.75 7.18 -2.74
C LYS A 87 6.86 6.13 -2.67
N LYS A 88 8.08 6.48 -3.11
CA LYS A 88 9.21 5.55 -3.07
C LYS A 88 9.62 5.22 -1.63
N LEU A 89 9.60 6.20 -0.73
CA LEU A 89 9.88 5.96 0.69
C LEU A 89 8.86 4.98 1.30
N VAL A 90 7.57 5.17 1.00
CA VAL A 90 6.52 4.23 1.45
C VAL A 90 6.76 2.82 0.92
N GLU A 91 7.06 2.68 -0.37
CA GLU A 91 7.40 1.39 -1.00
C GLU A 91 8.57 0.69 -0.26
N VAL A 92 9.67 1.40 -0.03
CA VAL A 92 10.85 0.85 0.67
C VAL A 92 10.50 0.44 2.10
N MET A 93 9.65 1.18 2.80
CA MET A 93 9.20 0.82 4.14
C MET A 93 8.32 -0.43 4.13
N GLU A 94 7.43 -0.58 3.15
CA GLU A 94 6.59 -1.78 2.99
C GLU A 94 7.44 -3.02 2.67
N GLU A 95 8.39 -2.91 1.75
CA GLU A 95 9.33 -3.98 1.41
C GLU A 95 10.20 -4.39 2.60
N THR A 96 10.73 -3.40 3.33
CA THR A 96 11.54 -3.64 4.54
C THR A 96 10.71 -4.32 5.62
N ARG A 97 9.47 -3.89 5.82
CA ARG A 97 8.54 -4.53 6.76
C ARG A 97 8.27 -5.98 6.38
N ALA A 98 8.06 -6.27 5.09
CA ALA A 98 7.83 -7.63 4.61
C ALA A 98 9.06 -8.53 4.85
N LEU A 99 10.26 -8.00 4.58
CA LEU A 99 11.52 -8.70 4.83
C LEU A 99 11.71 -9.02 6.32
N GLU A 100 11.49 -8.04 7.21
CA GLU A 100 11.60 -8.24 8.66
C GLU A 100 10.52 -9.18 9.21
N ASP A 101 9.32 -9.17 8.64
CA ASP A 101 8.29 -10.15 9.00
C ASP A 101 8.72 -11.57 8.61
N ASP A 102 9.19 -11.81 7.38
CA ASP A 102 9.71 -13.12 6.97
C ASP A 102 10.84 -13.61 7.90
N LYS A 103 11.81 -12.75 8.22
CA LYS A 103 12.88 -13.06 9.18
C LYS A 103 12.30 -13.49 10.54
N ARG A 104 11.37 -12.72 11.10
CA ARG A 104 10.68 -13.06 12.35
C ARG A 104 9.95 -14.40 12.27
N GLN A 105 9.24 -14.67 11.18
CA GLN A 105 8.52 -15.94 10.99
C GLN A 105 9.48 -17.13 10.96
N ARG A 106 10.61 -17.01 10.26
CA ARG A 106 11.67 -18.04 10.24
C ARG A 106 12.25 -18.27 11.62
N GLN A 107 12.54 -17.21 12.37
CA GLN A 107 13.04 -17.31 13.73
C GLN A 107 12.04 -18.01 14.66
N VAL A 108 10.76 -17.65 14.61
CA VAL A 108 9.70 -18.32 15.40
C VAL A 108 9.66 -19.82 15.10
N ASN A 109 9.74 -20.21 13.83
CA ASN A 109 9.78 -21.62 13.45
C ASN A 109 11.04 -22.34 13.96
N ALA A 110 12.21 -21.70 13.85
CA ALA A 110 13.46 -22.24 14.36
C ALA A 110 13.43 -22.41 15.89
N PHE A 111 12.87 -21.44 16.61
CA PHE A 111 12.69 -21.51 18.07
C PHE A 111 11.78 -22.67 18.45
N ALA A 112 10.65 -22.86 17.77
CA ALA A 112 9.76 -23.99 18.04
C ALA A 112 10.49 -25.34 17.87
N VAL A 113 11.31 -25.50 16.81
CA VAL A 113 12.13 -26.71 16.60
C VAL A 113 13.15 -26.89 17.72
N ALA A 114 13.85 -25.82 18.11
CA ALA A 114 14.85 -25.86 19.18
C ALA A 114 14.23 -26.24 20.53
N ILE A 115 13.05 -25.70 20.85
CA ILE A 115 12.29 -26.00 22.06
C ILE A 115 11.90 -27.49 22.10
N GLU A 116 11.33 -28.01 21.01
CA GLU A 116 10.95 -29.43 20.92
C GLU A 116 12.15 -30.36 21.05
N ARG A 117 13.26 -30.04 20.38
CA ARG A 117 14.51 -30.78 20.48
C ARG A 117 15.03 -30.76 21.90
N ARG A 118 15.12 -29.58 22.52
CA ARG A 118 15.65 -29.42 23.88
C ARG A 118 14.79 -30.18 24.90
N ALA A 119 13.46 -30.03 24.84
CA ALA A 119 12.54 -30.74 25.73
C ALA A 119 12.72 -32.26 25.65
N ARG A 120 12.91 -32.80 24.44
CA ARG A 120 13.17 -34.23 24.24
C ARG A 120 14.52 -34.67 24.82
N THR A 121 15.58 -33.90 24.57
CA THR A 121 16.93 -34.23 25.06
C THR A 121 17.03 -34.15 26.59
N THR A 122 16.42 -33.15 27.21
CA THR A 122 16.47 -32.95 28.67
C THR A 122 15.31 -33.61 29.42
N ARG A 123 14.39 -34.28 28.70
CA ARG A 123 13.14 -34.86 29.24
C ARG A 123 12.31 -33.87 30.06
N ASN A 124 12.32 -32.60 29.68
CA ASN A 124 11.62 -31.54 30.41
C ASN A 124 10.31 -31.15 29.70
N GLU A 125 9.21 -31.79 30.08
CA GLU A 125 7.88 -31.53 29.51
C GLU A 125 7.32 -30.15 29.89
N SER A 126 7.76 -29.57 31.01
CA SER A 126 7.34 -28.21 31.40
C SER A 126 7.75 -27.15 30.37
N LEU A 127 8.83 -27.41 29.61
CA LEU A 127 9.27 -26.56 28.51
C LEU A 127 8.25 -26.56 27.36
N LEU A 128 7.66 -27.72 27.06
CA LEU A 128 6.65 -27.85 26.01
C LEU A 128 5.34 -27.14 26.36
N ALA A 129 4.96 -27.18 27.64
CA ALA A 129 3.78 -26.48 28.16
C ALA A 129 3.97 -24.96 28.12
N LYS A 130 5.13 -24.44 28.55
CA LYS A 130 5.41 -23.00 28.57
C LYS A 130 5.46 -22.36 27.17
N TYR A 131 5.85 -23.13 26.14
CA TYR A 131 5.94 -22.67 24.75
C TYR A 131 4.83 -23.23 23.83
N GLU A 132 3.68 -23.59 24.40
CA GLU A 132 2.58 -24.19 23.66
C GLU A 132 2.13 -23.34 22.45
N LYS A 133 2.00 -22.02 22.62
CA LYS A 133 1.56 -21.10 21.55
C LYS A 133 2.52 -21.11 20.35
N THR A 134 3.82 -21.04 20.59
CA THR A 134 4.86 -21.09 19.54
C THR A 134 4.82 -22.39 18.76
N ARG A 135 4.62 -23.52 19.46
CA ARG A 135 4.50 -24.84 18.84
C ARG A 135 3.22 -24.98 18.02
N LYS A 136 2.08 -24.55 18.58
CA LYS A 136 0.79 -24.52 17.86
C LYS A 136 0.89 -23.66 16.59
N TYR A 137 1.51 -22.49 16.68
CA TYR A 137 1.72 -21.59 15.56
C TYR A 137 2.48 -22.26 14.40
N ARG A 138 3.63 -22.88 14.67
CA ARG A 138 4.39 -23.66 13.66
C ARG A 138 3.54 -24.75 13.01
N SER A 139 2.74 -25.47 13.80
CA SER A 139 1.91 -26.57 13.30
C SER A 139 0.66 -26.12 12.54
N ALA A 140 0.25 -24.85 12.64
CA ALA A 140 -1.03 -24.36 12.15
C ALA A 140 -1.20 -24.56 10.63
N LEU A 141 -0.14 -24.33 9.84
CA LEU A 141 -0.17 -24.51 8.39
C LEU A 141 -0.30 -25.99 8.01
N ALA A 142 0.46 -26.87 8.67
CA ALA A 142 0.36 -28.31 8.46
C ALA A 142 -1.05 -28.83 8.82
N MET A 143 -1.61 -28.36 9.93
CA MET A 143 -2.96 -28.72 10.37
C MET A 143 -4.04 -28.22 9.39
N LYS A 144 -3.90 -27.01 8.84
CA LYS A 144 -4.78 -26.52 7.77
C LYS A 144 -4.68 -27.39 6.52
N GLY A 145 -3.48 -27.72 6.07
CA GLY A 145 -3.26 -28.60 4.91
C GLY A 145 -3.88 -29.99 5.07
N LEU A 146 -3.76 -30.58 6.26
CA LEU A 146 -4.41 -31.87 6.58
C LEU A 146 -5.94 -31.77 6.54
N LYS A 147 -6.52 -30.70 7.10
CA LYS A 147 -7.98 -30.48 7.04
C LYS A 147 -8.47 -30.35 5.60
N THR A 148 -7.77 -29.60 4.76
CA THR A 148 -8.13 -29.44 3.34
C THR A 148 -8.04 -30.76 2.58
N ARG A 149 -6.97 -31.56 2.80
CA ARG A 149 -6.83 -32.89 2.17
C ARG A 149 -7.95 -33.85 2.58
N LYS A 150 -8.29 -33.90 3.86
CA LYS A 150 -9.40 -34.72 4.36
C LYS A 150 -10.75 -34.30 3.76
N LYS A 151 -11.01 -32.99 3.65
CA LYS A 151 -12.23 -32.47 3.02
C LYS A 151 -12.33 -32.89 1.55
N LYS A 152 -11.26 -32.71 0.77
CA LYS A 152 -11.22 -33.12 -0.64
C LYS A 152 -11.41 -34.62 -0.83
N LEU A 153 -10.82 -35.45 0.02
CA LEU A 153 -11.00 -36.91 -0.03
C LEU A 153 -12.44 -37.33 0.32
N ALA A 154 -13.06 -36.66 1.29
CA ALA A 154 -14.46 -36.92 1.65
C ALA A 154 -15.42 -36.47 0.53
N GLU A 155 -15.17 -35.31 -0.09
CA GLU A 155 -15.94 -34.82 -1.24
C GLU A 155 -15.79 -35.73 -2.47
N ALA A 156 -14.58 -36.23 -2.74
CA ALA A 156 -14.33 -37.20 -3.81
C ALA A 156 -15.05 -38.54 -3.57
N ALA A 157 -14.99 -39.07 -2.34
CA ALA A 157 -15.70 -40.30 -1.97
C ALA A 157 -17.22 -40.15 -2.06
N GLN A 158 -17.76 -38.96 -1.73
CA GLN A 158 -19.18 -38.66 -1.89
C GLN A 158 -19.58 -38.55 -3.37
N ALA A 159 -18.74 -37.93 -4.21
CA ALA A 159 -18.99 -37.84 -5.65
C ALA A 159 -18.97 -39.22 -6.34
N GLU A 160 -18.04 -40.11 -5.97
CA GLU A 160 -18.00 -41.49 -6.48
C GLU A 160 -19.24 -42.30 -6.04
N SER A 161 -19.69 -42.14 -4.80
CA SER A 161 -20.91 -42.82 -4.33
C SER A 161 -22.22 -42.32 -4.96
N GLN A 162 -22.22 -41.11 -5.55
CA GLN A 162 -23.38 -40.54 -6.26
C GLN A 162 -23.36 -40.86 -7.77
N ALA A 163 -22.21 -41.25 -8.32
CA ALA A 163 -22.06 -41.65 -9.72
C ALA A 163 -22.45 -43.12 -10.01
N THR A 164 -22.83 -43.89 -8.97
CA THR A 164 -23.29 -45.28 -9.11
C THR A 164 -24.65 -45.44 -8.43
N PRO A 165 -25.75 -44.99 -9.08
CA PRO A 165 -26.85 -45.92 -9.31
C PRO A 165 -27.58 -45.64 -10.64
N ALA A 166 -27.25 -46.39 -11.69
CA ALA A 166 -28.15 -46.63 -12.83
C ALA A 166 -27.65 -47.83 -13.65
N GLU A 167 -27.90 -49.05 -13.14
CA GLU A 167 -28.10 -50.20 -14.02
C GLU A 167 -29.47 -50.79 -13.66
N GLY A 168 -30.39 -50.65 -14.62
CA GLY A 168 -31.65 -51.38 -14.71
C GLY A 168 -31.56 -52.43 -15.80
#